data_AF-A0A2V1N015-F1
#
_entry.id   AF-A0A2V1N015-F1
#
_cell.length_a   1.000
_cell.length_b   1.000
_cell.length_c   1.000
_cell.angle_alpha   90.00
_cell.angle_beta   90.00
_cell.angle_gamma   90.00
#
_symmetry.space_group_name_H-M   'P 1'
#
loop_
_entity.id
_entity.type
_entity.pdbx_description
1 polymer ?
#
loop_
_entity_poly.entity_id
_entity_poly.type
_entity_poly.pdbx_seq_one_letter_code
_entity_poly.pdbx_strand_id
1 'polypeptide(L)'
;MNQDEFFRLVRDHWWKFATHGWQNLTMGGKGSGILAISFEEDGRLSFPSKMGFLPEIRRWEWDVESQQGRLITQSGAVDSIIMVPVWKGQNLVMTMVGRDDTYVSSAVMEPSAEGRLWAPDALLKNSIAVTAIKIPLQIVDSSASDLEFQQLKHQAVAMGYGLKQLTTDFSDARFFHEAYQLLIDHPEYDEVCLSTANYQQDEPFFVHRNADLLTFVIDPDRHNYPIAIIGHRSLVIDFLGEFVYQAALNEIDDTDRTLMAIIHEIQQHFTGRMNEQVGMLVR
;
A
#
# COMPACT_ATOMS: atom_id res chain seq x y z
N MET A 1 29.58 14.06 2.03
CA MET A 1 28.35 14.03 2.84
C MET A 1 28.72 13.93 4.31
N ASN A 2 28.12 14.78 5.15
CA ASN A 2 28.25 14.71 6.61
C ASN A 2 27.19 13.77 7.23
N GLN A 3 27.27 13.53 8.55
CA GLN A 3 26.37 12.59 9.23
C GLN A 3 24.90 13.02 9.16
N ASP A 4 24.59 14.31 9.30
CA ASP A 4 23.22 14.82 9.25
C ASP A 4 22.61 14.68 7.85
N GLU A 5 23.42 14.91 6.81
CA GLU A 5 23.02 14.72 5.42
C GLU A 5 22.73 13.25 5.13
N PHE A 6 23.58 12.33 5.61
CA PHE A 6 23.32 10.89 5.50
C PHE A 6 22.03 10.53 6.24
N PHE A 7 21.87 11.00 7.48
CA PHE A 7 20.70 10.72 8.30
C PHE A 7 19.40 11.14 7.60
N ARG A 8 19.35 12.32 6.99
CA ARG A 8 18.19 12.79 6.23
C ARG A 8 17.81 11.87 5.07
N LEU A 9 18.77 11.16 4.47
CA LEU A 9 18.50 10.21 3.39
C LEU A 9 17.93 8.88 3.87
N VAL A 10 18.07 8.56 5.16
CA VAL A 10 17.73 7.22 5.69
C VAL A 10 16.64 7.23 6.75
N ARG A 11 16.39 8.37 7.41
CA ARG A 11 15.49 8.47 8.57
C ARG A 11 14.01 8.29 8.24
N ASP A 12 13.59 8.66 7.03
CA ASP A 12 12.18 8.67 6.60
C ASP A 12 11.82 7.35 5.88
N HIS A 13 12.66 6.32 6.03
CA HIS A 13 12.58 5.05 5.31
C HIS A 13 12.67 3.86 6.26
N TRP A 14 11.86 2.83 6.00
CA TRP A 14 12.08 1.50 6.55
C TRP A 14 12.99 0.70 5.62
N TRP A 15 14.01 0.09 6.21
CA TRP A 15 15.05 -0.61 5.47
C TRP A 15 14.93 -2.11 5.68
N LYS A 16 14.36 -2.81 4.69
CA LYS A 16 14.28 -4.27 4.67
C LYS A 16 15.66 -4.87 4.48
N PHE A 17 15.99 -5.88 5.26
CA PHE A 17 17.16 -6.70 4.98
C PHE A 17 16.85 -7.77 3.92
N ALA A 18 17.64 -7.79 2.85
CA ALA A 18 17.58 -8.77 1.79
C ALA A 18 18.92 -9.50 1.66
N THR A 19 18.90 -10.84 1.66
CA THR A 19 20.08 -11.67 1.44
C THR A 19 20.27 -11.95 -0.06
N HIS A 20 21.51 -12.21 -0.47
CA HIS A 20 21.84 -12.53 -1.87
C HIS A 20 21.24 -11.52 -2.89
N GLY A 21 21.31 -10.23 -2.54
CA GLY A 21 20.81 -9.12 -3.35
C GLY A 21 19.35 -8.74 -3.06
N TRP A 22 18.41 -9.68 -3.22
CA TRP A 22 16.97 -9.37 -3.23
C TRP A 22 16.08 -10.36 -2.49
N GLN A 23 16.63 -11.42 -1.88
CA GLN A 23 15.84 -12.43 -1.19
C GLN A 23 15.43 -11.95 0.21
N ASN A 24 14.13 -11.93 0.50
CA ASN A 24 13.65 -11.52 1.82
C ASN A 24 14.08 -12.53 2.89
N LEU A 25 14.55 -12.02 4.02
CA LEU A 25 14.67 -12.84 5.22
C LEU A 25 13.32 -12.86 5.96
N THR A 26 12.64 -14.00 5.91
CA THR A 26 11.34 -14.23 6.54
C THR A 26 11.51 -14.98 7.86
N MET A 27 10.86 -14.50 8.93
CA MET A 27 10.96 -15.09 10.26
C MET A 27 9.66 -15.81 10.64
N GLY A 28 9.75 -17.11 10.94
CA GLY A 28 8.60 -17.94 11.32
C GLY A 28 7.79 -18.42 10.10
N GLY A 29 7.49 -19.72 10.01
CA GLY A 29 6.61 -20.23 8.94
C GLY A 29 5.18 -19.68 9.02
N LYS A 30 4.44 -19.74 7.89
CA LYS A 30 3.05 -19.28 7.67
C LYS A 30 2.64 -18.05 8.52
N GLY A 31 2.98 -16.86 8.01
CA GLY A 31 2.73 -15.56 8.65
C GLY A 31 4.02 -14.81 8.97
N SER A 32 5.00 -14.87 8.07
CA SER A 32 6.39 -14.55 8.36
C SER A 32 6.66 -13.05 8.48
N GLY A 33 7.27 -12.63 9.58
CA GLY A 33 7.73 -11.25 9.74
C GLY A 33 8.95 -10.97 8.86
N ILE A 34 8.99 -9.77 8.25
CA ILE A 34 10.14 -9.28 7.49
C ILE A 34 11.10 -8.56 8.45
N LEU A 35 12.40 -8.79 8.32
CA LEU A 35 13.39 -7.99 9.05
C LEU A 35 13.53 -6.60 8.43
N ALA A 36 13.16 -5.57 9.17
CA ALA A 36 13.37 -4.18 8.79
C ALA A 36 14.03 -3.39 9.93
N ILE A 37 14.79 -2.36 9.60
CA ILE A 37 15.39 -1.41 10.55
C ILE A 37 15.02 0.02 10.19
N SER A 38 15.02 0.92 11.18
CA SER A 38 15.00 2.37 10.95
C SER A 38 16.18 3.04 11.64
N PHE A 39 16.65 4.15 11.07
CA PHE A 39 17.76 4.94 11.60
C PHE A 39 17.22 6.02 12.52
N GLU A 40 17.76 6.09 13.74
CA GLU A 40 17.42 7.13 14.73
C GLU A 40 18.48 8.23 14.74
N GLU A 41 18.07 9.46 15.08
CA GLU A 41 18.93 10.65 15.08
C GLU A 41 20.10 10.54 16.08
N ASP A 42 19.88 9.82 17.19
CA ASP A 42 20.89 9.59 18.23
C ASP A 42 21.91 8.49 17.87
N GLY A 43 21.89 8.00 16.63
CA GLY A 43 22.78 6.95 16.14
C GLY A 43 22.33 5.54 16.53
N ARG A 44 21.10 5.36 17.03
CA ARG A 44 20.52 4.03 17.30
C ARG A 44 19.79 3.50 16.08
N LEU A 45 19.58 2.18 16.07
CA LEU A 45 18.72 1.52 15.09
C LEU A 45 17.46 1.00 15.80
N SER A 46 16.30 1.36 15.27
CA SER A 46 15.03 0.77 15.69
C SER A 46 14.88 -0.62 15.05
N PHE A 47 14.04 -1.47 15.66
CA PHE A 47 13.99 -2.92 15.45
C PHE A 47 15.27 -3.71 15.82
N PRO A 48 15.82 -3.51 17.04
CA PRO A 48 16.90 -4.32 17.56
C PRO A 48 16.41 -5.75 17.92
N SER A 49 16.50 -6.68 16.97
CA SER A 49 16.18 -8.09 17.21
C SER A 49 17.19 -8.73 18.19
N LYS A 50 16.72 -9.69 19.01
CA LYS A 50 17.54 -10.59 19.85
C LYS A 50 17.68 -11.99 19.22
N MET A 51 17.45 -12.11 17.92
CA MET A 51 17.50 -13.41 17.27
C MET A 51 18.95 -13.85 17.06
N GLY A 52 19.29 -15.04 17.58
CA GLY A 52 20.66 -15.55 17.61
C GLY A 52 21.31 -15.86 16.25
N PHE A 53 20.61 -15.60 15.13
CA PHE A 53 21.15 -15.75 13.78
C PHE A 53 21.44 -14.42 13.08
N LEU A 54 21.06 -13.28 13.67
CA LEU A 54 21.43 -11.96 13.16
C LEU A 54 22.45 -11.32 14.11
N PRO A 55 23.44 -10.58 13.60
CA PRO A 55 24.30 -9.77 14.46
C PRO A 55 23.43 -8.80 15.25
N GLU A 56 23.70 -8.66 16.55
CA GLU A 56 22.97 -7.73 17.44
C GLU A 56 23.35 -6.27 17.14
N ILE A 57 23.09 -5.82 15.91
CA ILE A 57 23.27 -4.43 15.51
C ILE A 57 22.32 -3.55 16.32
N ARG A 58 22.89 -2.47 16.87
CA ARG A 58 22.17 -1.53 17.75
C ARG A 58 22.38 -0.08 17.36
N ARG A 59 23.49 0.22 16.69
CA ARG A 59 23.92 1.58 16.41
C ARG A 59 24.42 1.71 14.99
N TRP A 60 24.36 2.94 14.48
CA TRP A 60 24.93 3.33 13.21
C TRP A 60 25.79 4.58 13.40
N GLU A 61 26.86 4.67 12.62
CA GLU A 61 27.72 5.84 12.56
C GLU A 61 28.09 6.13 11.10
N TRP A 62 28.28 7.40 10.76
CA TRP A 62 28.68 7.82 9.42
C TRP A 62 30.15 8.25 9.42
N ASP A 63 30.97 7.59 8.61
CA ASP A 63 32.36 7.97 8.39
C ASP A 63 32.45 8.97 7.23
N VAL A 64 32.78 10.20 7.57
CA VAL A 64 32.86 11.32 6.62
C VAL A 64 34.03 11.16 5.64
N GLU A 65 35.15 10.55 6.05
CA GLU A 65 36.33 10.42 5.18
C GLU A 65 36.11 9.35 4.12
N SER A 66 35.58 8.20 4.53
CA SER A 66 35.35 7.07 3.62
C SER A 66 34.00 7.10 2.90
N GLN A 67 33.09 8.00 3.30
CA GLN A 67 31.71 8.07 2.82
C GLN A 67 30.97 6.74 2.98
N GLN A 68 31.09 6.15 4.18
CA GLN A 68 30.54 4.85 4.51
C GLN A 68 29.80 4.87 5.85
N GLY A 69 28.68 4.16 5.92
CA GLY A 69 27.97 3.93 7.17
C GLY A 69 28.50 2.66 7.84
N ARG A 70 28.63 2.69 9.16
CA ARG A 70 29.05 1.54 9.96
C ARG A 70 27.90 1.08 10.83
N LEU A 71 27.52 -0.18 10.72
CA LEU A 71 26.54 -0.81 11.60
C LEU A 71 27.29 -1.51 12.74
N ILE A 72 26.97 -1.11 13.96
CA ILE A 72 27.74 -1.44 15.16
C ILE A 72 26.89 -2.32 16.07
N THR A 73 27.49 -3.41 16.54
CA THR A 73 26.85 -4.37 17.46
C THR A 73 26.72 -3.81 18.87
N GLN A 74 25.95 -4.49 19.72
CA GLN A 74 25.88 -4.17 21.15
C GLN A 74 27.25 -4.20 21.86
N SER A 75 28.21 -5.00 21.38
CA SER A 75 29.56 -5.06 21.94
C SER A 75 30.49 -3.94 21.45
N GLY A 76 30.02 -3.07 20.54
CA GLY A 76 30.81 -1.99 19.96
C GLY A 76 31.68 -2.42 18.77
N ALA A 77 31.56 -3.66 18.30
CA ALA A 77 32.25 -4.11 17.09
C ALA A 77 31.48 -3.65 15.84
N VAL A 78 32.21 -3.32 14.77
CA VAL A 78 31.61 -3.08 13.46
C VAL A 78 31.19 -4.43 12.88
N ASP A 79 29.89 -4.63 12.67
CA ASP A 79 29.36 -5.82 12.01
C ASP A 79 29.49 -5.70 10.49
N SER A 80 29.09 -4.55 9.98
CA SER A 80 28.95 -4.33 8.54
C SER A 80 29.10 -2.86 8.17
N ILE A 81 29.46 -2.67 6.89
CA ILE A 81 29.66 -1.37 6.28
C ILE A 81 28.63 -1.22 5.17
N ILE A 82 27.92 -0.10 5.16
CA ILE A 82 26.89 0.23 4.18
C ILE A 82 27.31 1.42 3.33
N MET A 83 26.94 1.39 2.06
CA MET A 83 27.13 2.48 1.13
C MET A 83 25.96 3.46 1.18
N VAL A 84 26.18 4.67 0.65
CA VAL A 84 25.11 5.65 0.41
C VAL A 84 23.97 4.99 -0.37
N PRO A 85 22.70 5.22 0.01
CA PRO A 85 21.58 4.69 -0.73
C PRO A 85 21.56 5.21 -2.18
N VAL A 86 21.25 4.31 -3.11
CA VAL A 86 21.09 4.63 -4.54
C VAL A 86 19.76 4.12 -5.06
N TRP A 87 19.14 4.90 -5.94
CA TRP A 87 17.93 4.49 -6.63
C TRP A 87 18.23 3.37 -7.64
N LYS A 88 17.48 2.27 -7.54
CA LYS A 88 17.45 1.18 -8.51
C LYS A 88 15.99 0.93 -8.91
N GLY A 89 15.56 1.53 -10.02
CA GLY A 89 14.15 1.56 -10.40
C GLY A 89 13.34 2.36 -9.38
N GLN A 90 12.30 1.75 -8.81
CA GLN A 90 11.43 2.36 -7.77
C GLN A 90 11.91 2.10 -6.33
N ASN A 91 13.04 1.43 -6.14
CA ASN A 91 13.55 1.08 -4.83
C ASN A 91 14.81 1.89 -4.50
N LEU A 92 14.92 2.30 -3.24
CA LEU A 92 16.12 2.87 -2.68
C LEU A 92 16.94 1.74 -2.03
N VAL A 93 18.19 1.57 -2.47
CA VAL A 93 19.00 0.41 -2.11
C VAL A 93 20.31 0.86 -1.47
N MET A 94 20.58 0.36 -0.27
CA MET A 94 21.89 0.43 0.38
C MET A 94 22.60 -0.91 0.26
N THR A 95 23.74 -0.92 -0.40
CA THR A 95 24.55 -2.13 -0.57
C THR A 95 25.55 -2.27 0.59
N MET A 96 25.74 -3.50 1.06
CA MET A 96 26.74 -3.82 2.06
C MET A 96 28.10 -4.08 1.40
N VAL A 97 29.17 -3.50 1.95
CA VAL A 97 30.51 -3.67 1.41
C VAL A 97 31.01 -5.09 1.68
N GLY A 98 31.43 -5.79 0.61
CA GLY A 98 31.99 -7.14 0.72
C GLY A 98 30.97 -8.25 0.98
N ARG A 99 29.66 -7.96 0.86
CA ARG A 99 28.58 -8.94 0.92
C ARG A 99 27.61 -8.71 -0.25
N ASP A 100 26.92 -9.76 -0.68
CA ASP A 100 25.83 -9.63 -1.66
C ASP A 100 24.52 -9.14 -1.02
N ASP A 101 24.48 -9.04 0.31
CA ASP A 101 23.31 -8.60 1.06
C ASP A 101 23.05 -7.08 0.89
N THR A 102 21.78 -6.69 0.94
CA THR A 102 21.38 -5.29 0.80
C THR A 102 20.28 -4.89 1.78
N TYR A 103 20.20 -3.60 2.05
CA TYR A 103 19.04 -2.98 2.65
C TYR A 103 18.22 -2.29 1.58
N VAL A 104 16.93 -2.61 1.50
CA VAL A 104 16.01 -2.10 0.49
C VAL A 104 14.89 -1.35 1.16
N SER A 105 14.70 -0.10 0.75
CA SER A 105 13.49 0.65 1.02
C SER A 105 12.68 0.77 -0.27
N SER A 106 11.42 0.36 -0.20
CA SER A 106 10.49 0.46 -1.31
C SER A 106 9.36 1.38 -0.90
N ALA A 107 8.87 2.20 -1.84
CA ALA A 107 7.70 3.05 -1.61
C ALA A 107 6.47 2.24 -1.13
N VAL A 108 6.43 0.94 -1.42
CA VAL A 108 5.38 0.04 -0.96
C VAL A 108 5.53 -0.38 0.52
N MET A 109 6.73 -0.29 1.10
CA MET A 109 6.98 -0.66 2.50
C MET A 109 6.78 0.48 3.50
N GLU A 110 7.07 1.72 3.10
CA GLU A 110 6.93 2.90 3.97
C GLU A 110 5.51 3.05 4.58
N PRO A 111 4.41 2.77 3.85
CA PRO A 111 3.06 2.77 4.41
C PRO A 111 2.85 1.66 5.45
N SER A 112 3.39 0.46 5.21
CA SER A 112 3.11 -0.72 6.04
C SER A 112 3.73 -0.68 7.44
N ALA A 113 4.85 0.03 7.62
CA ALA A 113 5.68 -0.08 8.82
C ALA A 113 5.46 1.04 9.85
N GLU A 114 4.85 2.16 9.48
CA GLU A 114 4.53 3.25 10.43
C GLU A 114 3.15 3.08 11.10
N GLY A 115 2.40 2.01 10.81
CA GLY A 115 0.99 1.91 11.18
C GLY A 115 0.15 3.08 10.63
N ARG A 116 0.69 3.81 9.65
CA ARG A 116 0.04 4.92 8.98
C ARG A 116 -0.85 4.33 7.90
N LEU A 117 -2.10 4.73 7.97
CA LEU A 117 -3.08 4.70 6.88
C LEU A 117 -2.31 4.94 5.56
N TRP A 118 -2.38 4.02 4.59
CA TRP A 118 -1.81 4.24 3.26
C TRP A 118 -2.40 5.48 2.57
N ALA A 119 -3.51 5.97 3.10
CA ALA A 119 -4.05 7.28 2.85
C ALA A 119 -3.10 8.36 3.37
N PRO A 120 -2.65 9.30 2.53
CA PRO A 120 -2.25 10.59 3.06
C PRO A 120 -3.37 11.09 4.00
N ASP A 121 -2.99 11.69 5.14
CA ASP A 121 -3.93 12.39 6.02
C ASP A 121 -4.92 13.14 5.14
N ALA A 122 -6.23 12.98 5.38
CA ALA A 122 -7.23 13.69 4.61
C ALA A 122 -6.80 15.16 4.54
N LEU A 123 -6.54 15.68 3.32
CA LEU A 123 -5.97 17.01 3.09
C LEU A 123 -6.75 18.14 3.78
N LEU A 124 -7.91 17.83 4.36
CA LEU A 124 -8.88 18.72 4.95
C LEU A 124 -9.19 18.41 6.43
N LYS A 125 -8.27 17.82 7.22
CA LYS A 125 -8.42 17.83 8.70
C LYS A 125 -8.51 19.27 9.24
N ASN A 126 -7.95 20.25 8.52
CA ASN A 126 -8.09 21.68 8.77
C ASN A 126 -8.29 22.44 7.46
N SER A 127 -9.48 22.38 6.85
CA SER A 127 -9.77 23.21 5.68
C SER A 127 -10.09 24.65 6.10
N ILE A 128 -9.05 25.48 6.18
CA ILE A 128 -9.24 26.92 6.00
C ILE A 128 -9.44 27.13 4.49
N ALA A 129 -10.71 27.26 4.11
CA ALA A 129 -11.19 28.03 2.97
C ALA A 129 -10.52 27.80 1.60
N VAL A 130 -10.85 26.70 0.92
CA VAL A 130 -11.21 26.72 -0.51
C VAL A 130 -12.29 25.66 -0.70
N THR A 131 -13.45 26.05 -1.24
CA THR A 131 -14.50 25.15 -1.69
C THR A 131 -14.00 24.32 -2.89
N ALA A 132 -13.12 23.36 -2.66
CA ALA A 132 -12.85 22.32 -3.64
C ALA A 132 -14.16 21.53 -3.79
N ILE A 133 -14.77 21.57 -4.97
CA ILE A 133 -15.93 20.74 -5.29
C ILE A 133 -15.44 19.30 -5.17
N LYS A 134 -15.89 18.62 -4.12
CA LYS A 134 -15.60 17.22 -3.88
C LYS A 134 -16.46 16.41 -4.84
N ILE A 135 -15.84 15.57 -5.66
CA ILE A 135 -16.52 14.83 -6.72
C ILE A 135 -16.59 13.36 -6.31
N PRO A 136 -17.79 12.78 -6.09
CA PRO A 136 -17.92 11.34 -5.96
C PRO A 136 -17.55 10.67 -7.29
N LEU A 137 -16.80 9.57 -7.23
CA LEU A 137 -16.32 8.84 -8.39
C LEU A 137 -16.66 7.36 -8.29
N GLN A 138 -17.25 6.82 -9.37
CA GLN A 138 -17.30 5.39 -9.61
C GLN A 138 -16.21 4.99 -10.61
N ILE A 139 -15.43 3.98 -10.26
CA ILE A 139 -14.39 3.35 -11.09
C ILE A 139 -14.90 1.96 -11.45
N VAL A 140 -15.18 1.76 -12.74
CA VAL A 140 -15.68 0.49 -13.28
C VAL A 140 -14.59 -0.25 -14.04
N ASP A 141 -14.68 -1.56 -14.03
CA ASP A 141 -13.75 -2.44 -14.74
C ASP A 141 -13.96 -2.45 -16.27
N SER A 142 -13.07 -3.18 -16.96
CA SER A 142 -13.10 -3.30 -18.42
C SER A 142 -14.22 -4.21 -18.96
N SER A 143 -15.08 -4.76 -18.10
CA SER A 143 -16.09 -5.75 -18.53
C SER A 143 -17.29 -5.12 -19.25
N ALA A 144 -17.51 -3.81 -19.09
CA ALA A 144 -18.50 -3.06 -19.86
C ALA A 144 -18.06 -2.87 -21.32
N SER A 145 -18.94 -3.23 -22.26
CA SER A 145 -18.83 -2.77 -23.65
C SER A 145 -18.96 -1.26 -23.77
N ASP A 146 -18.53 -0.69 -24.90
CA ASP A 146 -18.63 0.75 -25.16
C ASP A 146 -20.06 1.28 -24.96
N LEU A 147 -21.07 0.52 -25.40
CA LEU A 147 -22.47 0.90 -25.29
C LEU A 147 -22.94 0.90 -23.83
N GLU A 148 -22.61 -0.14 -23.07
CA GLU A 148 -22.93 -0.25 -21.65
C GLU A 148 -22.24 0.84 -20.84
N PHE A 149 -20.97 1.14 -21.14
CA PHE A 149 -20.25 2.21 -20.49
C PHE A 149 -20.89 3.58 -20.75
N GLN A 150 -21.35 3.87 -21.98
CA GLN A 150 -22.08 5.11 -22.24
C GLN A 150 -23.39 5.19 -21.44
N GLN A 151 -24.12 4.07 -21.30
CA GLN A 151 -25.34 4.03 -20.50
C GLN A 151 -25.06 4.30 -19.02
N LEU A 152 -24.06 3.62 -18.45
CA LEU A 152 -23.59 3.86 -17.08
C LEU A 152 -23.17 5.32 -16.89
N LYS A 153 -22.47 5.91 -17.87
CA LYS A 153 -22.05 7.31 -17.82
C LYS A 153 -23.24 8.27 -17.78
N HIS A 154 -24.29 8.00 -18.56
CA HIS A 154 -25.52 8.79 -18.50
C HIS A 154 -26.22 8.68 -17.14
N GLN A 155 -26.25 7.48 -16.55
CA GLN A 155 -26.81 7.25 -15.22
C GLN A 155 -26.00 7.97 -14.14
N ALA A 156 -24.66 7.86 -14.19
CA ALA A 156 -23.75 8.52 -13.26
C ALA A 156 -23.93 10.05 -13.25
N VAL A 157 -24.06 10.66 -14.43
CA VAL A 157 -24.34 12.10 -14.55
C VAL A 157 -25.70 12.46 -13.94
N ALA A 158 -26.74 11.65 -14.18
CA ALA A 158 -28.06 11.86 -13.60
C ALA A 158 -28.06 11.72 -12.06
N MET A 159 -27.19 10.86 -11.53
CA MET A 159 -27.01 10.61 -10.10
C MET A 159 -25.97 11.55 -9.45
N GLY A 160 -25.33 12.43 -10.21
CA GLY A 160 -24.44 13.47 -9.69
C GLY A 160 -23.02 13.01 -9.34
N TYR A 161 -22.50 11.97 -9.99
CA TYR A 161 -21.14 11.48 -9.77
C TYR A 161 -20.36 11.25 -11.06
N GLY A 162 -19.03 11.24 -10.96
CA GLY A 162 -18.12 10.94 -12.06
C GLY A 162 -18.00 9.44 -12.30
N LEU A 163 -17.80 9.04 -13.56
CA LEU A 163 -17.56 7.65 -13.94
C LEU A 163 -16.24 7.54 -14.72
N LYS A 164 -15.37 6.61 -14.32
CA LYS A 164 -14.18 6.22 -15.08
C LYS A 164 -14.15 4.71 -15.29
N GLN A 165 -13.78 4.29 -16.50
CA GLN A 165 -13.53 2.89 -16.82
C GLN A 165 -12.03 2.64 -16.88
N LEU A 166 -11.59 1.54 -16.26
CA LEU A 166 -10.21 1.07 -16.32
C LEU A 166 -10.02 0.05 -17.45
N THR A 167 -8.76 -0.30 -17.74
CA THR A 167 -8.44 -1.22 -18.83
C THR A 167 -8.41 -2.69 -18.41
N THR A 168 -8.59 -2.95 -17.12
CA THR A 168 -8.50 -4.28 -16.50
C THR A 168 -9.79 -4.68 -15.81
N ASP A 169 -10.01 -5.99 -15.71
CA ASP A 169 -11.17 -6.60 -15.06
C ASP A 169 -11.08 -6.50 -13.53
N PHE A 170 -12.22 -6.39 -12.83
CA PHE A 170 -12.25 -6.29 -11.36
C PHE A 170 -11.64 -7.52 -10.66
N SER A 171 -11.57 -8.66 -11.35
CA SER A 171 -10.94 -9.88 -10.83
C SER A 171 -9.42 -9.95 -11.01
N ASP A 172 -8.84 -8.96 -11.67
CA ASP A 172 -7.40 -8.86 -11.91
C ASP A 172 -6.73 -7.93 -10.89
N ALA A 173 -5.60 -8.33 -10.32
CA ALA A 173 -4.85 -7.51 -9.39
C ALA A 173 -4.41 -6.15 -10.00
N ARG A 174 -4.21 -6.11 -11.33
CA ARG A 174 -3.87 -4.89 -12.07
C ARG A 174 -4.97 -3.84 -12.00
N PHE A 175 -6.24 -4.22 -11.84
CA PHE A 175 -7.34 -3.27 -11.63
C PHE A 175 -7.16 -2.46 -10.35
N PHE A 176 -6.78 -3.11 -9.25
CA PHE A 176 -6.55 -2.46 -7.98
C PHE A 176 -5.32 -1.54 -8.04
N HIS A 177 -4.29 -1.92 -8.81
CA HIS A 177 -3.14 -1.07 -9.07
C HIS A 177 -3.50 0.18 -9.90
N GLU A 178 -4.25 0.02 -11.01
CA GLU A 178 -4.73 1.14 -11.83
C GLU A 178 -5.62 2.09 -11.02
N ALA A 179 -6.53 1.55 -10.21
CA ALA A 179 -7.40 2.33 -9.34
C ALA A 179 -6.60 3.08 -8.27
N TYR A 180 -5.58 2.46 -7.68
CA TYR A 180 -4.70 3.09 -6.69
C TYR A 180 -4.00 4.30 -7.30
N GLN A 181 -3.35 4.12 -8.45
CA GLN A 181 -2.62 5.19 -9.13
C GLN A 181 -3.56 6.34 -9.51
N LEU A 182 -4.75 6.01 -10.05
CA LEU A 182 -5.76 7.01 -10.39
C LEU A 182 -6.17 7.87 -9.18
N LEU A 183 -6.42 7.26 -8.04
CA LEU A 183 -6.84 8.00 -6.84
C LEU A 183 -5.71 8.84 -6.27
N ILE A 184 -4.45 8.39 -6.35
CA ILE A 184 -3.27 9.18 -5.96
C ILE A 184 -3.14 10.43 -6.84
N ASP A 185 -3.27 10.28 -8.16
CA ASP A 185 -3.12 11.37 -9.13
C ASP A 185 -4.26 12.41 -9.08
N HIS A 186 -5.38 12.06 -8.47
CA HIS A 186 -6.59 12.87 -8.41
C HIS A 186 -7.10 13.08 -6.97
N PRO A 187 -6.52 14.04 -6.21
CA PRO A 187 -6.91 14.33 -4.83
C PRO A 187 -8.30 14.98 -4.68
N GLU A 188 -8.94 15.40 -5.77
CA GLU A 188 -10.28 16.02 -5.79
C GLU A 188 -11.44 15.06 -5.53
N TYR A 189 -11.20 13.74 -5.64
CA TYR A 189 -12.22 12.73 -5.33
C TYR A 189 -12.35 12.54 -3.82
N ASP A 190 -13.57 12.35 -3.33
CA ASP A 190 -13.84 12.21 -1.90
C ASP A 190 -14.53 10.89 -1.58
N GLU A 191 -15.57 10.57 -2.34
CA GLU A 191 -16.31 9.32 -2.23
C GLU A 191 -15.98 8.47 -3.45
N VAL A 192 -15.61 7.22 -3.22
CA VAL A 192 -15.11 6.32 -4.26
C VAL A 192 -15.87 4.99 -4.21
N CYS A 193 -16.35 4.55 -5.37
CA CYS A 193 -16.88 3.21 -5.59
C CYS A 193 -16.02 2.51 -6.63
N LEU A 194 -15.35 1.43 -6.26
CA LEU A 194 -14.73 0.49 -7.20
C LEU A 194 -15.78 -0.57 -7.50
N SER A 195 -16.07 -0.89 -8.76
CA SER A 195 -17.06 -1.93 -9.05
C SER A 195 -16.83 -2.67 -10.36
N THR A 196 -17.44 -3.84 -10.45
CA THR A 196 -17.72 -4.46 -11.75
C THR A 196 -18.69 -3.59 -12.56
N ALA A 197 -18.66 -3.69 -13.88
CA ALA A 197 -19.63 -3.00 -14.75
C ALA A 197 -21.10 -3.40 -14.49
N ASN A 198 -21.32 -4.63 -14.02
CA ASN A 198 -22.66 -5.18 -13.82
C ASN A 198 -23.29 -4.78 -12.48
N TYR A 199 -22.55 -4.03 -11.67
CA TYR A 199 -23.05 -3.50 -10.42
C TYR A 199 -23.92 -2.27 -10.66
N GLN A 200 -25.22 -2.42 -10.45
CA GLN A 200 -26.19 -1.33 -10.50
C GLN A 200 -26.60 -0.90 -9.09
N GLN A 201 -26.91 0.38 -8.96
CA GLN A 201 -27.39 1.00 -7.73
C GLN A 201 -28.70 1.71 -8.00
N ASP A 202 -29.68 1.54 -7.12
CA ASP A 202 -30.94 2.27 -7.19
C ASP A 202 -30.79 3.74 -6.74
N GLU A 203 -29.76 4.00 -5.92
CA GLU A 203 -29.44 5.31 -5.36
C GLU A 203 -27.93 5.58 -5.45
N PRO A 204 -27.48 6.85 -5.45
CA PRO A 204 -26.06 7.16 -5.46
C PRO A 204 -25.33 6.55 -4.24
N PHE A 205 -24.21 5.86 -4.47
CA PHE A 205 -23.43 5.15 -3.44
C PHE A 205 -23.04 5.96 -2.19
N PHE A 206 -23.00 7.28 -2.29
CA PHE A 206 -22.60 8.17 -1.22
C PHE A 206 -23.76 8.62 -0.31
N VAL A 207 -25.02 8.28 -0.63
CA VAL A 207 -26.21 8.77 0.11
C VAL A 207 -26.34 8.14 1.51
N HIS A 208 -25.98 6.86 1.67
CA HIS A 208 -26.16 6.11 2.92
C HIS A 208 -24.84 5.67 3.57
N ARG A 209 -23.77 6.40 3.28
CA ARG A 209 -22.44 5.95 3.64
C ARG A 209 -22.00 6.45 5.00
N ASN A 210 -21.32 5.57 5.74
CA ASN A 210 -20.53 5.94 6.90
C ASN A 210 -19.11 6.30 6.43
N ALA A 211 -18.70 7.55 6.67
CA ALA A 211 -17.38 8.06 6.27
C ALA A 211 -16.23 7.19 6.80
N ASP A 212 -16.43 6.55 7.95
CA ASP A 212 -15.41 5.76 8.65
C ASP A 212 -15.35 4.28 8.24
N LEU A 213 -16.26 3.82 7.37
CA LEU A 213 -16.37 2.40 7.01
C LEU A 213 -16.15 2.13 5.52
N LEU A 214 -15.29 1.18 5.21
CA LEU A 214 -15.19 0.57 3.88
C LEU A 214 -16.33 -0.45 3.72
N THR A 215 -17.17 -0.29 2.70
CA THR A 215 -18.31 -1.17 2.46
C THR A 215 -18.01 -2.10 1.29
N PHE A 216 -18.07 -3.40 1.55
CA PHE A 216 -17.95 -4.42 0.52
C PHE A 216 -19.34 -4.84 0.10
N VAL A 217 -19.64 -4.68 -1.17
CA VAL A 217 -20.86 -5.18 -1.76
C VAL A 217 -20.57 -6.55 -2.32
N ILE A 218 -21.14 -7.58 -1.71
CA ILE A 218 -20.92 -8.97 -2.07
C ILE A 218 -22.08 -9.49 -2.92
N ASP A 219 -21.74 -10.32 -3.91
CA ASP A 219 -22.72 -11.10 -4.65
C ASP A 219 -22.89 -12.49 -3.99
N PRO A 220 -24.06 -12.78 -3.40
CA PRO A 220 -24.31 -14.05 -2.72
C PRO A 220 -24.32 -15.23 -3.70
N ASP A 221 -24.62 -15.01 -4.99
CA ASP A 221 -24.64 -16.06 -6.01
C ASP A 221 -23.22 -16.41 -6.52
N ARG A 222 -22.22 -15.55 -6.25
CA ARG A 222 -20.81 -15.75 -6.61
C ARG A 222 -19.92 -16.04 -5.40
N HIS A 223 -20.36 -16.91 -4.48
CA HIS A 223 -19.57 -17.31 -3.31
C HIS A 223 -19.10 -16.12 -2.44
N ASN A 224 -19.93 -15.09 -2.29
CA ASN A 224 -19.60 -13.85 -1.57
C ASN A 224 -18.42 -13.07 -2.18
N TYR A 225 -18.23 -13.16 -3.50
CA TYR A 225 -17.24 -12.35 -4.19
C TYR A 225 -17.65 -10.87 -4.16
N PRO A 226 -16.74 -9.93 -3.83
CA PRO A 226 -17.05 -8.52 -3.85
C PRO A 226 -17.25 -8.04 -5.29
N ILE A 227 -18.42 -7.46 -5.55
CA ILE A 227 -18.78 -6.85 -6.84
C ILE A 227 -18.64 -5.33 -6.81
N ALA A 228 -18.55 -4.74 -5.60
CA ALA A 228 -18.13 -3.38 -5.40
C ALA A 228 -17.47 -3.14 -4.04
N ILE A 229 -16.62 -2.13 -3.97
CA ILE A 229 -15.97 -1.62 -2.76
C ILE A 229 -16.22 -0.12 -2.70
N ILE A 230 -16.88 0.33 -1.64
CA ILE A 230 -17.37 1.70 -1.51
C ILE A 230 -16.76 2.32 -0.26
N GLY A 231 -16.09 3.45 -0.44
CA GLY A 231 -15.24 4.03 0.60
C GLY A 231 -15.00 5.53 0.41
N HIS A 232 -14.55 6.17 1.49
CA HIS A 232 -14.00 7.51 1.41
C HIS A 232 -12.65 7.33 0.76
N ARG A 233 -12.20 8.28 -0.07
CA ARG A 233 -10.97 8.17 -0.84
C ARG A 233 -9.80 7.71 0.02
N SER A 234 -9.65 8.24 1.24
CA SER A 234 -8.63 7.79 2.17
C SER A 234 -8.74 6.29 2.49
N LEU A 235 -9.91 5.81 2.91
CA LEU A 235 -10.13 4.39 3.22
C LEU A 235 -9.96 3.48 2.00
N VAL A 236 -10.33 3.95 0.82
CA VAL A 236 -10.13 3.18 -0.42
C VAL A 236 -8.64 3.12 -0.78
N ILE A 237 -7.90 4.22 -0.63
CA ILE A 237 -6.44 4.23 -0.84
C ILE A 237 -5.73 3.35 0.20
N ASP A 238 -6.16 3.38 1.47
CA ASP A 238 -5.70 2.45 2.52
C ASP A 238 -5.79 1.01 2.06
N PHE A 239 -6.98 0.62 1.61
CA PHE A 239 -7.27 -0.74 1.18
C PHE A 239 -6.49 -1.12 -0.08
N LEU A 240 -6.49 -0.24 -1.08
CA LEU A 240 -5.82 -0.48 -2.36
C LEU A 240 -4.30 -0.59 -2.20
N GLY A 241 -3.72 0.23 -1.33
CA GLY A 241 -2.31 0.17 -1.01
C GLY A 241 -1.92 -1.19 -0.43
N GLU A 242 -2.65 -1.64 0.59
CA GLU A 242 -2.45 -2.97 1.18
C GLU A 242 -2.66 -4.08 0.14
N PHE A 243 -3.68 -3.95 -0.71
CA PHE A 243 -3.93 -4.92 -1.77
C PHE A 243 -2.77 -5.04 -2.75
N VAL A 244 -2.28 -3.91 -3.26
CA VAL A 244 -1.15 -3.89 -4.20
C VAL A 244 0.10 -4.47 -3.57
N TYR A 245 0.33 -4.22 -2.27
CA TYR A 245 1.44 -4.81 -1.54
C TYR A 245 1.34 -6.34 -1.43
N GLN A 246 0.19 -6.86 -1.00
CA GLN A 246 -0.02 -8.29 -0.89
C GLN A 246 0.05 -8.99 -2.25
N ALA A 247 -0.47 -8.36 -3.30
CA ALA A 247 -0.36 -8.87 -4.67
C ALA A 247 1.12 -8.94 -5.14
N ALA A 248 1.91 -7.90 -4.87
CA ALA A 248 3.33 -7.89 -5.20
C ALA A 248 4.13 -8.95 -4.41
N LEU A 249 3.81 -9.15 -3.12
CA LEU A 249 4.41 -10.24 -2.33
C LEU A 249 4.08 -11.61 -2.92
N ASN A 250 2.84 -11.79 -3.37
CA ASN A 250 2.37 -13.04 -3.96
C ASN A 250 3.15 -13.41 -5.24
N GLU A 251 3.44 -12.42 -6.10
CA GLU A 251 4.27 -12.59 -7.29
C GLU A 251 5.74 -12.91 -6.94
N ILE A 252 6.29 -12.26 -5.91
CA ILE A 252 7.69 -12.49 -5.48
C ILE A 252 7.87 -13.88 -4.87
N ASP A 253 6.89 -14.33 -4.07
CA ASP A 253 6.94 -15.61 -3.37
C ASP A 253 6.49 -16.81 -4.25
N ASP A 254 6.23 -16.58 -5.55
CA ASP A 254 5.70 -17.57 -6.51
C ASP A 254 4.50 -18.35 -5.94
N THR A 255 3.64 -17.64 -5.21
CA THR A 255 2.48 -18.24 -4.55
C THR A 255 1.24 -17.95 -5.38
N ASP A 256 0.47 -18.99 -5.73
CA ASP A 256 -0.81 -18.82 -6.45
C ASP A 256 -1.96 -18.50 -5.47
N ARG A 257 -1.81 -17.47 -4.61
CA ARG A 257 -2.95 -17.02 -3.80
C ARG A 257 -4.00 -16.38 -4.69
N THR A 258 -5.26 -16.77 -4.49
CA THR A 258 -6.38 -16.17 -5.21
C THR A 258 -6.64 -14.76 -4.70
N LEU A 259 -7.23 -13.91 -5.54
CA LEU A 259 -7.64 -12.56 -5.17
C LEU A 259 -8.52 -12.53 -3.90
N MET A 260 -9.40 -13.53 -3.73
CA MET A 260 -10.21 -13.67 -2.53
C MET A 260 -9.40 -13.97 -1.27
N ALA A 261 -8.31 -14.73 -1.39
CA ALA A 261 -7.43 -14.98 -0.26
C ALA A 261 -6.73 -13.68 0.18
N ILE A 262 -6.28 -12.88 -0.79
CA ILE A 262 -5.69 -11.56 -0.53
C ILE A 262 -6.71 -10.62 0.12
N ILE A 263 -7.91 -10.51 -0.45
CA ILE A 263 -8.97 -9.69 0.15
C ILE A 263 -9.27 -10.14 1.57
N HIS A 264 -9.47 -11.44 1.81
CA HIS A 264 -9.78 -11.96 3.13
C HIS A 264 -8.67 -11.68 4.18
N GLU A 265 -7.40 -11.76 3.78
CA GLU A 265 -6.27 -11.39 4.61
C GLU A 265 -6.33 -9.90 4.98
N ILE A 266 -6.59 -9.04 4.00
CA ILE A 266 -6.75 -7.59 4.20
C ILE A 266 -7.94 -7.28 5.10
N GLN A 267 -9.05 -8.00 4.98
CA GLN A 267 -10.23 -7.80 5.85
C GLN A 267 -9.87 -7.90 7.33
N GLN A 268 -8.94 -8.79 7.71
CA GLN A 268 -8.47 -8.92 9.10
C GLN A 268 -7.77 -7.63 9.58
N HIS A 269 -7.04 -6.94 8.70
CA HIS A 269 -6.36 -5.68 8.99
C HIS A 269 -7.32 -4.48 9.15
N PHE A 270 -8.54 -4.58 8.60
CA PHE A 270 -9.56 -3.53 8.66
C PHE A 270 -10.68 -3.83 9.67
N THR A 271 -10.43 -4.70 10.64
CA THR A 271 -11.40 -5.04 11.70
C THR A 271 -11.95 -3.78 12.39
N GLY A 272 -13.28 -3.59 12.36
CA GLY A 272 -13.96 -2.41 12.92
C GLY A 272 -14.04 -1.19 12.00
N ARG A 273 -13.44 -1.25 10.81
CA ARG A 273 -13.49 -0.22 9.75
C ARG A 273 -14.16 -0.72 8.47
N MET A 274 -14.88 -1.85 8.56
CA MET A 274 -15.51 -2.53 7.44
C MET A 274 -16.96 -2.91 7.73
N ASN A 275 -17.78 -2.91 6.67
CA ASN A 275 -19.12 -3.48 6.65
C ASN A 275 -19.34 -4.26 5.34
N GLU A 276 -20.17 -5.30 5.40
CA GLU A 276 -20.59 -6.07 4.22
C GLU A 276 -22.06 -5.78 3.91
N GLN A 277 -22.36 -5.60 2.64
CA GLN A 277 -23.71 -5.41 2.12
C GLN A 277 -23.95 -6.40 0.98
N VAL A 278 -25.17 -6.93 0.90
CA VAL A 278 -25.57 -7.80 -0.21
C VAL A 278 -25.95 -6.92 -1.40
N GLY A 279 -25.29 -7.10 -2.54
CA GLY A 279 -25.65 -6.48 -3.80
C GLY A 279 -26.30 -7.47 -4.76
N MET A 280 -27.11 -6.95 -5.70
CA MET A 280 -27.68 -7.75 -6.79
C MET A 280 -26.96 -7.42 -8.10
N LEU A 281 -26.59 -8.45 -8.86
CA LEU A 281 -26.17 -8.31 -10.25
C LEU A 281 -27.41 -8.37 -11.16
N VAL A 282 -27.44 -7.52 -12.19
CA VAL A 282 -28.39 -7.68 -13.29
C VAL A 282 -27.74 -8.59 -14.34
N ARG A 283 -28.44 -9.67 -14.72
CA ARG A 283 -28.03 -10.59 -15.79
C ARG A 283 -28.43 -10.07 -17.16
#